data_AF-A0A3P6Q0Z5-F1
#
_entry.id   AF-A0A3P6Q0Z5-F1
#
_cell.length_a   1.000
_cell.length_b   1.000
_cell.length_c   1.000
_cell.angle_alpha   90.00
_cell.angle_beta   90.00
_cell.angle_gamma   90.00
#
_symmetry.space_group_name_H-M   'P 1'
#
loop_
_entity.id
_entity.type
_entity.pdbx_description
1 polymer ?
#
loop_
_entity_poly.entity_id
_entity_poly.type
_entity_poly.pdbx_seq_one_letter_code
_entity_poly.pdbx_strand_id
1 'polypeptide(L)'
;MIQENDQWIVRWEKPLSDGGSSITSYAVEYRPTENTEWEIAERGIDDNSLWWKPPQTNFVSDEAEFRIRAANSEGFGTYAYSKPQSGKFFATVKIHSCNFSILV
;
A
#
# COMPACT_ATOMS: atom_id res chain seq x y z
N MET A 1 -4.87 -28.87 12.73
CA MET A 1 -5.84 -27.83 12.32
C MET A 1 -5.06 -26.80 11.53
N ILE A 2 -5.54 -26.44 10.35
CA ILE A 2 -4.84 -25.63 9.35
C ILE A 2 -4.75 -24.20 9.90
N GLN A 3 -3.57 -23.55 9.86
CA GLN A 3 -3.42 -22.14 10.24
C GLN A 3 -4.19 -21.28 9.23
N GLU A 4 -5.36 -20.78 9.61
CA GLU A 4 -6.14 -19.88 8.76
C GLU A 4 -5.57 -18.46 8.80
N ASN A 5 -4.52 -18.26 8.00
CA ASN A 5 -4.13 -17.05 7.25
C ASN A 5 -4.03 -15.69 7.95
N ASP A 6 -2.99 -15.45 8.73
CA ASP A 6 -2.55 -14.10 9.16
C ASP A 6 -2.06 -13.26 7.96
N GLN A 7 -2.99 -12.74 7.14
CA GLN A 7 -2.64 -12.01 5.91
C GLN A 7 -3.29 -10.63 5.84
N TRP A 8 -2.44 -9.63 5.57
CA TRP A 8 -2.86 -8.28 5.22
C TRP A 8 -3.30 -8.22 3.76
N ILE A 9 -4.38 -7.49 3.47
CA ILE A 9 -4.73 -7.10 2.10
C ILE A 9 -4.84 -5.58 2.06
N VAL A 10 -3.95 -4.94 1.34
CA VAL A 10 -4.00 -3.49 1.09
C VAL A 10 -4.75 -3.27 -0.22
N ARG A 11 -5.76 -2.41 -0.21
CA ARG A 11 -6.54 -2.01 -1.37
C ARG A 11 -6.51 -0.50 -1.48
N TRP A 12 -6.47 0.00 -2.70
CA TRP A 12 -6.47 1.43 -2.97
C TRP A 12 -7.34 1.77 -4.17
N GLU A 13 -7.66 3.04 -4.30
CA GLU A 13 -8.23 3.62 -5.51
C GLU A 13 -7.12 4.28 -6.34
N LYS A 14 -7.38 4.50 -7.63
CA LYS A 14 -6.48 5.30 -8.48
C LYS A 14 -6.30 6.71 -7.89
N PRO A 15 -5.13 7.35 -8.06
CA PRO A 15 -4.93 8.74 -7.68
C PRO A 15 -5.99 9.67 -8.28
N LEU A 16 -6.31 10.75 -7.56
CA LEU A 16 -7.23 11.78 -8.04
C LEU A 16 -6.73 12.46 -9.34
N SER A 17 -5.42 12.55 -9.50
CA SER A 17 -4.75 13.04 -10.70
C SER A 17 -3.44 12.27 -10.92
N ASP A 18 -3.18 11.91 -12.17
CA ASP A 18 -1.97 11.24 -12.63
C ASP A 18 -0.93 12.23 -13.20
N GLY A 19 -1.13 13.54 -13.02
CA GLY A 19 -0.23 14.55 -13.58
C GLY A 19 -0.22 14.61 -15.11
N GLY A 20 -1.22 14.04 -15.80
CA GLY A 20 -1.28 14.09 -17.26
C GLY A 20 -0.44 13.04 -17.98
N SER A 21 0.09 12.05 -17.24
CA SER A 21 0.74 10.86 -17.82
C SER A 21 0.22 9.59 -17.14
N SER A 22 -0.02 8.55 -17.94
CA SER A 22 -0.59 7.29 -17.44
C SER A 22 0.28 6.65 -16.37
N ILE A 23 -0.37 6.13 -15.34
CA ILE A 23 0.28 5.38 -14.25
C ILE A 23 0.95 4.13 -14.84
N THR A 24 2.18 3.88 -14.42
CA THR A 24 2.98 2.73 -14.86
C THR A 24 3.12 1.67 -13.76
N SER A 25 3.03 2.05 -12.49
CA SER A 25 3.07 1.12 -11.37
C SER A 25 2.67 1.77 -10.04
N TYR A 26 2.50 0.92 -9.01
CA TYR A 26 2.41 1.33 -7.61
C TYR A 26 3.55 0.78 -6.75
N ALA A 27 3.77 1.41 -5.61
CA ALA A 27 4.64 0.93 -4.55
C ALA A 27 3.93 1.00 -3.20
N VAL A 28 3.98 -0.09 -2.44
CA VAL A 28 3.44 -0.20 -1.08
C VAL A 28 4.59 -0.19 -0.09
N GLU A 29 4.44 0.61 0.94
CA GLU A 29 5.33 0.65 2.09
C GLU A 29 4.49 0.45 3.36
N TYR A 30 5.11 -0.10 4.39
CA TYR A 30 4.46 -0.33 5.66
C TYR A 30 5.36 0.13 6.81
N ARG A 31 4.73 0.35 7.95
CA ARG A 31 5.43 0.66 9.19
C ARG A 31 4.70 -0.03 10.35
N PRO A 32 5.32 -0.98 11.05
CA PRO A 32 4.81 -1.43 12.35
C PRO A 32 4.60 -0.24 13.28
N THR A 33 3.52 -0.17 14.04
CA THR A 33 3.23 1.00 14.92
C THR A 33 4.30 1.21 16.00
N GLU A 34 5.03 0.16 16.34
CA GLU A 34 6.18 0.18 17.26
C GLU A 34 7.47 0.72 16.64
N ASN A 35 7.54 0.79 15.30
CA ASN A 35 8.68 1.32 14.57
C ASN A 35 8.40 2.75 14.09
N THR A 36 9.46 3.53 13.89
CA THR A 36 9.37 4.90 13.37
C THR A 36 9.60 4.98 11.86
N GLU A 37 10.28 3.99 11.29
CA GLU A 37 10.69 3.98 9.88
C GLU A 37 9.73 3.20 8.98
N TRP A 38 9.59 3.68 7.74
CA TRP A 38 8.82 2.99 6.70
C TRP A 38 9.69 2.00 5.95
N GLU A 39 9.16 0.80 5.75
CA GLU A 39 9.80 -0.29 5.01
C GLU A 39 9.10 -0.53 3.68
N ILE A 40 9.86 -0.87 2.65
CA ILE A 40 9.33 -1.17 1.33
C ILE A 40 8.74 -2.57 1.35
N ALA A 41 7.42 -2.66 1.14
CA ALA A 41 6.73 -3.93 1.04
C ALA A 41 6.84 -4.48 -0.39
N GLU A 42 6.52 -3.64 -1.38
CA GLU A 42 6.61 -4.00 -2.80
C GLU A 42 6.73 -2.76 -3.68
N ARG A 43 7.42 -2.91 -4.82
CA ARG A 43 7.55 -1.90 -5.87
C ARG A 43 7.21 -2.53 -7.22
N GLY A 44 6.71 -1.71 -8.14
CA GLY A 44 6.41 -2.19 -9.49
C GLY A 44 5.13 -3.02 -9.56
N ILE A 45 4.20 -2.78 -8.63
CA ILE A 45 2.86 -3.38 -8.69
C ILE A 45 2.19 -2.86 -9.96
N ASP A 46 1.65 -3.77 -10.78
CA ASP A 46 1.03 -3.47 -12.07
C ASP A 46 -0.02 -2.35 -11.98
N ASP A 47 -0.10 -1.49 -12.99
CA ASP A 47 -0.99 -0.33 -13.04
C ASP A 47 -2.48 -0.68 -13.02
N ASN A 48 -2.85 -1.91 -13.40
CA ASN A 48 -4.20 -2.45 -13.31
C ASN A 48 -4.49 -3.11 -11.95
N SER A 49 -3.48 -3.28 -11.10
CA SER A 49 -3.65 -3.82 -9.75
C SER A 49 -3.97 -2.71 -8.75
N LEU A 50 -5.13 -2.83 -8.11
CA LEU A 50 -5.61 -1.92 -7.06
C LEU A 50 -5.59 -2.57 -5.66
N TRP A 51 -4.77 -3.60 -5.52
CA TRP A 51 -4.60 -4.34 -4.28
C TRP A 51 -3.23 -5.02 -4.24
N TRP A 52 -2.80 -5.32 -3.01
CA TRP A 52 -1.56 -6.03 -2.70
C TRP A 52 -1.76 -6.86 -1.43
N LYS A 53 -1.01 -7.95 -1.29
CA LYS A 53 -0.91 -8.73 -0.05
C LYS A 53 0.55 -9.16 0.17
N PRO A 54 1.03 -9.22 1.42
CA PRO A 54 2.39 -9.63 1.69
C PRO A 54 2.61 -11.09 1.30
N PRO A 55 3.84 -11.45 0.90
CA PRO A 55 4.26 -12.85 0.87
C PRO A 55 4.07 -13.47 2.26
N GLN A 56 3.63 -14.73 2.29
CA GLN A 56 3.15 -15.44 3.49
C GLN A 56 4.16 -15.52 4.66
N THR A 57 5.42 -15.14 4.44
CA THR A 57 6.53 -15.29 5.40
C THR A 57 7.03 -13.99 6.03
N ASN A 58 6.60 -12.80 5.58
CA ASN A 58 7.37 -11.57 5.83
C ASN A 58 6.63 -10.48 6.65
N PHE A 59 5.43 -10.72 7.15
CA PHE A 59 4.65 -9.69 7.85
C PHE A 59 4.23 -10.18 9.25
N VAL A 60 4.93 -9.70 10.28
CA VAL A 60 4.83 -10.25 11.65
C VAL A 60 4.21 -9.27 12.64
N SER A 61 3.86 -8.04 12.21
CA SER A 61 3.27 -7.06 13.11
C SER A 61 1.76 -7.23 13.25
N ASP A 62 1.29 -7.32 14.49
CA ASP A 62 -0.12 -7.27 14.88
C ASP A 62 -0.74 -5.89 14.56
N GLU A 63 0.08 -4.83 14.49
CA GLU A 63 -0.37 -3.49 14.15
C GLU A 63 0.57 -2.78 13.19
N ALA A 64 0.02 -2.19 12.13
CA ALA A 64 0.80 -1.50 11.11
C ALA A 64 0.03 -0.35 10.46
N GLU A 65 0.79 0.62 9.96
CA GLU A 65 0.34 1.60 8.99
C GLU A 65 0.87 1.22 7.60
N PHE A 66 0.12 1.62 6.58
CA PHE A 66 0.47 1.42 5.18
C PHE A 66 0.46 2.76 4.47
N ARG A 67 1.36 2.91 3.51
CA ARG A 67 1.31 4.00 2.55
C ARG A 67 1.54 3.49 1.15
N ILE A 68 0.94 4.17 0.19
CA ILE A 68 1.05 3.84 -1.22
C ILE A 68 1.39 5.07 -2.03
N ARG A 69 2.17 4.87 -3.09
CA ARG A 69 2.39 5.89 -4.12
C ARG A 69 2.36 5.28 -5.53
N ALA A 70 2.07 6.11 -6.52
CA ALA A 70 1.95 5.74 -7.93
C ALA A 70 3.14 6.32 -8.66
N ALA A 71 3.56 5.65 -9.72
CA ALA A 71 4.55 6.15 -10.65
C ALA A 71 3.93 6.36 -12.03
N ASN A 72 4.41 7.35 -12.77
CA ASN A 72 4.21 7.52 -14.21
C ASN A 72 5.57 7.81 -14.88
N SER A 73 5.56 8.35 -16.11
CA SER A 73 6.79 8.76 -16.82
C SER A 73 7.60 9.85 -16.11
N GLU A 74 6.94 10.69 -15.30
CA GLU A 74 7.56 11.80 -14.57
C GLU A 74 8.17 11.36 -13.23
N GLY A 75 7.78 10.17 -12.75
CA GLY A 75 8.28 9.58 -11.52
C GLY A 75 7.15 9.30 -10.52
N PHE A 76 7.48 9.36 -9.23
CA PHE A 76 6.55 9.01 -8.16
C PHE A 76 5.73 10.21 -7.67
N GLY A 77 4.43 9.99 -7.48
CA GLY A 77 3.53 10.94 -6.83
C GLY A 77 3.63 10.96 -5.30
N THR A 78 2.68 11.68 -4.70
CA THR A 78 2.52 11.77 -3.24
C THR A 78 2.13 10.43 -2.62
N TYR A 79 2.40 10.29 -1.33
CA TYR A 79 1.97 9.12 -0.57
C TYR A 79 0.54 9.30 -0.05
N ALA A 80 -0.28 8.27 -0.23
CA ALA A 80 -1.55 8.11 0.45
C ALA A 80 -1.38 7.17 1.64
N TYR A 81 -1.92 7.55 2.80
CA TYR A 81 -1.71 6.83 4.06
C TYR A 81 -2.98 6.12 4.53
N SER A 82 -2.82 4.94 5.12
CA SER A 82 -3.84 4.36 5.97
C SER A 82 -3.81 4.99 7.36
N LYS A 83 -4.88 4.80 8.13
CA LYS A 83 -4.80 4.89 9.60
C LYS A 83 -4.01 3.68 10.14
N PRO A 84 -3.52 3.70 11.39
CA PRO A 84 -3.05 2.47 12.05
C PRO A 84 -4.10 1.37 11.96
N GLN A 85 -3.66 0.16 11.64
CA GLN A 85 -4.52 -1.01 11.48
C GLN A 85 -4.02 -2.12 12.40
N SER A 86 -4.92 -2.95 12.94
CA SER A 86 -4.58 -4.16 13.69
C SER A 86 -5.00 -5.40 12.90
N GLY A 87 -4.14 -6.41 12.80
CA GLY A 87 -4.33 -7.58 11.95
C GLY A 87 -3.95 -8.86 12.67
N LYS A 88 -4.93 -9.49 13.31
CA LYS A 88 -4.73 -10.73 14.08
C LYS A 88 -5.09 -12.02 13.35
N PHE A 89 -5.79 -11.93 12.21
CA PHE A 89 -6.25 -13.12 11.44
C PHE A 89 -6.55 -12.84 9.97
N PHE A 90 -6.86 -11.60 9.59
CA PHE A 90 -7.01 -11.12 8.21
C PHE A 90 -7.41 -9.65 8.31
N ALA A 91 -6.72 -8.75 7.63
CA ALA A 91 -7.05 -7.33 7.70
C ALA A 91 -7.04 -6.70 6.30
N THR A 92 -8.17 -6.10 5.94
CA THR A 92 -8.28 -5.32 4.70
C THR A 92 -8.10 -3.83 5.00
N VAL A 93 -7.06 -3.25 4.42
CA VAL A 93 -6.77 -1.82 4.51
C VAL A 93 -7.26 -1.15 3.24
N LYS A 94 -8.11 -0.12 3.36
CA LYS A 94 -8.60 0.65 2.21
C LYS A 94 -8.01 2.06 2.23
N ILE A 95 -7.44 2.48 1.12
CA ILE A 95 -6.88 3.82 0.92
C ILE A 95 -7.66 4.51 -0.21
N HIS A 96 -8.26 5.66 0.09
CA HIS A 96 -9.09 6.42 -0.84
C HIS A 96 -8.28 7.35 -1.74
N SER A 97 -8.81 7.61 -2.94
CA SER A 97 -8.22 8.44 -3.99
C SER A 97 -7.93 9.89 -3.57
N CYS A 98 -8.71 10.46 -2.65
CA CYS A 98 -8.51 11.84 -2.16
C CYS A 98 -7.20 12.06 -1.40
N ASN A 99 -6.52 10.97 -1.02
CA ASN A 99 -5.24 11.02 -0.33
C ASN A 99 -4.06 10.95 -1.30
N PHE A 100 -4.29 11.03 -2.62
CA PHE A 100 -3.34 10.57 -3.62
C PHE A 100 -3.34 11.41 -4.91
N SER A 101 -2.18 11.96 -5.27
CA SER A 101 -1.98 12.66 -6.54
C SER A 101 -0.53 12.59 -7.02
N ILE A 102 -0.35 12.56 -8.34
CA ILE A 102 0.92 12.87 -8.99
C ILE A 102 0.82 14.32 -9.47
N LEU A 103 1.76 15.16 -9.04
CA LEU A 103 1.85 16.56 -9.44
C LEU A 103 3.01 16.69 -10.43
N VAL A 104 2.79 17.47 -11.50
CA VAL A 104 3.84 17.90 -12.45
C VAL A 104 4.45 19.20 -11.97
#